data_AF-A0A3D4D3E7-F1
#
_entry.id   AF-A0A3D4D3E7-F1
#
_cell.length_a   1.000
_cell.length_b   1.000
_cell.length_c   1.000
_cell.angle_alpha   90.00
_cell.angle_beta   90.00
_cell.angle_gamma   90.00
#
_symmetry.space_group_name_H-M   'P 1'
#
loop_
_entity.id
_entity.type
_entity.pdbx_description
1 polymer ?
#
loop_
_entity_poly.entity_id
_entity_poly.type
_entity_poly.pdbx_seq_one_letter_code
_entity_poly.pdbx_strand_id
1 'polypeptide(L)'
;QSTPKRNETLTALQALSLLNNKFSVVMARHFAARLEKEGSDLAKQVKRGHILVTGRVPAKEETDLLLGYARKHGLQNLCRALFNLSEFTYLD
;
A
#
# COMPACT_ATOMS: atom_id res chain seq x y z
N GLN A 1 -33.06 22.50 12.97
CA GLN A 1 -31.64 22.89 12.83
C GLN A 1 -31.05 22.02 11.72
N SER A 2 -31.00 22.53 10.48
CA SER A 2 -30.52 21.79 9.31
C SER A 2 -29.03 22.10 9.12
N THR A 3 -28.16 21.14 9.40
CA THR A 3 -26.70 21.30 9.27
C THR A 3 -26.30 21.00 7.83
N PRO A 4 -25.63 21.92 7.10
CA PRO A 4 -25.25 21.70 5.72
C PRO A 4 -24.08 20.72 5.62
N LYS A 5 -24.30 19.57 4.95
CA LYS A 5 -23.25 18.61 4.58
C LYS A 5 -22.30 19.27 3.58
N ARG A 6 -21.00 19.32 3.93
CA ARG A 6 -19.94 19.74 2.99
C ARG A 6 -19.87 18.73 1.84
N ASN A 7 -20.06 19.23 0.62
CA ASN A 7 -19.64 18.53 -0.59
C ASN A 7 -18.11 18.59 -0.65
N GLU A 8 -17.43 17.59 -0.08
CA GLU A 8 -16.03 17.37 -0.38
C GLU A 8 -15.94 16.90 -1.83
N THR A 9 -15.51 17.83 -2.67
CA THR A 9 -15.21 17.59 -4.08
C THR A 9 -13.96 16.72 -4.13
N LEU A 10 -14.16 15.41 -4.18
CA LEU A 10 -13.12 14.40 -4.38
C LEU A 10 -12.49 14.61 -5.76
N THR A 11 -11.36 15.30 -5.80
CA THR A 11 -10.46 15.37 -6.96
C THR A 11 -9.81 14.00 -7.21
N ALA A 12 -10.59 13.06 -7.74
CA ALA A 12 -10.14 11.73 -8.15
C ALA A 12 -9.05 11.76 -9.26
N LEU A 13 -8.89 12.88 -9.97
CA LEU A 13 -8.01 12.97 -11.13
C LEU A 13 -6.50 13.06 -10.79
N GLN A 14 -6.13 13.49 -9.57
CA GLN A 14 -4.71 13.56 -9.17
C GLN A 14 -4.14 12.21 -8.72
N ALA A 15 -5.00 11.28 -8.27
CA ALA A 15 -4.60 9.94 -7.87
C ALA A 15 -4.06 9.11 -9.06
N LEU A 16 -4.58 9.35 -10.27
CA LEU A 16 -4.17 8.66 -11.49
C LEU A 16 -2.76 9.05 -11.98
N SER A 17 -2.34 10.30 -11.74
CA SER A 17 -0.99 10.78 -12.10
C SER A 17 0.10 10.35 -11.11
N LEU A 18 -0.27 9.94 -9.89
CA LEU A 18 0.66 9.48 -8.85
C LEU A 18 1.09 8.01 -9.03
N LEU A 19 0.27 7.20 -9.72
CA LEU A 19 0.45 5.76 -9.80
C LEU A 19 1.55 5.29 -10.77
N ASN A 20 1.95 6.12 -11.76
CA ASN A 20 2.92 5.73 -12.81
C ASN A 20 4.21 6.56 -12.87
N ASN A 21 4.41 7.51 -11.96
CA ASN A 21 5.57 8.41 -11.99
C ASN A 21 6.66 7.94 -11.00
N LYS A 22 7.92 8.36 -11.20
CA LYS A 22 9.09 8.17 -10.31
C LYS A 22 8.76 8.37 -8.81
N PHE A 23 7.74 9.15 -8.52
CA PHE A 23 7.10 9.30 -7.21
C PHE A 23 6.72 7.96 -6.54
N SER A 24 6.10 7.00 -7.23
CA SER A 24 5.71 5.70 -6.65
C SER A 24 6.93 4.89 -6.19
N VAL A 25 8.04 4.96 -6.95
CA VAL A 25 9.31 4.33 -6.56
C VAL A 25 9.91 5.00 -5.32
N VAL A 26 9.87 6.34 -5.26
CA VAL A 26 10.35 7.11 -4.10
C VAL A 26 9.47 6.82 -2.88
N MET A 27 8.14 6.83 -3.02
CA MET A 27 7.22 6.49 -1.94
C MET A 27 7.38 5.04 -1.47
N ALA A 28 7.62 4.09 -2.37
CA ALA A 28 7.87 2.70 -2.00
C ALA A 28 9.15 2.56 -1.14
N ARG A 29 10.18 3.37 -1.41
CA ARG A 29 11.38 3.46 -0.56
C ARG A 29 11.05 4.00 0.82
N HIS A 30 10.35 5.14 0.90
CA HIS A 30 9.97 5.72 2.19
C HIS A 30 9.05 4.80 2.99
N PHE A 31 8.13 4.12 2.31
CA PHE A 31 7.22 3.16 2.91
C PHE A 31 7.96 1.93 3.44
N ALA A 32 8.90 1.37 2.67
CA ALA A 32 9.77 0.29 3.16
C ALA A 32 10.59 0.72 4.38
N ALA A 33 11.25 1.88 4.32
CA ALA A 33 12.03 2.40 5.44
C ALA A 33 11.17 2.65 6.70
N ARG A 34 9.91 3.06 6.52
CA ARG A 34 8.95 3.19 7.62
C ARG A 34 8.59 1.81 8.21
N LEU A 35 8.29 0.83 7.38
CA LEU A 35 7.99 -0.53 7.83
C LEU A 35 9.18 -1.15 8.58
N GLU A 36 10.41 -0.93 8.11
CA GLU A 36 11.64 -1.37 8.78
C GLU A 36 11.81 -0.76 10.17
N LYS A 37 11.40 0.49 10.37
CA LYS A 37 11.43 1.17 11.68
C LYS A 37 10.30 0.72 12.60
N GLU A 38 9.13 0.39 12.05
CA GLU A 38 7.95 0.03 12.83
C GLU A 38 7.91 -1.46 13.23
N GLY A 39 8.71 -2.33 12.59
CA GLY A 39 8.68 -3.77 12.84
C GLY A 39 10.07 -4.41 12.89
N SER A 40 10.28 -5.30 13.86
CA SER A 40 11.53 -6.06 14.01
C SER A 40 11.58 -7.37 13.21
N ASP A 41 10.44 -7.81 12.67
CA ASP A 41 10.32 -9.08 11.94
C ASP A 41 9.65 -8.85 10.57
N LEU A 42 10.19 -9.50 9.55
CA LEU A 42 9.74 -9.40 8.18
C LEU A 42 8.25 -9.79 8.03
N ALA A 43 7.78 -10.80 8.77
CA ALA A 43 6.36 -11.18 8.74
C ALA A 43 5.45 -10.06 9.24
N LYS A 44 5.85 -9.35 10.30
CA LYS A 44 5.11 -8.19 10.82
C LYS A 44 5.15 -7.02 9.84
N GLN A 45 6.31 -6.76 9.24
CA GLN A 45 6.48 -5.71 8.22
C GLN A 45 5.61 -5.96 6.99
N VAL A 46 5.59 -7.19 6.47
CA VAL A 46 4.77 -7.61 5.33
C VAL A 46 3.28 -7.46 5.63
N LYS A 47 2.84 -7.99 6.78
CA LYS A 47 1.43 -7.91 7.20
C LYS A 47 0.98 -6.45 7.38
N ARG A 48 1.82 -5.62 8.00
CA ARG A 48 1.55 -4.20 8.21
C ARG A 48 1.52 -3.44 6.89
N GLY A 49 2.48 -3.71 6.00
CA GLY A 49 2.53 -3.15 4.66
C GLY A 49 1.25 -3.44 3.88
N HIS A 50 0.80 -4.70 3.91
CA HIS A 50 -0.44 -5.11 3.27
C HIS A 50 -1.66 -4.36 3.83
N ILE A 51 -1.84 -4.33 5.17
CA ILE A 51 -2.96 -3.61 5.81
C ILE A 51 -2.95 -2.12 5.48
N LEU A 52 -1.78 -1.47 5.45
CA LEU A 52 -1.67 -0.04 5.16
C LEU A 52 -2.00 0.29 3.70
N VAL A 53 -1.82 -0.66 2.78
CA VAL A 53 -2.09 -0.47 1.34
C VAL A 53 -3.51 -0.91 0.97
N THR A 54 -3.99 -2.05 1.50
CA THR A 54 -5.27 -2.67 1.10
C THR A 54 -6.39 -2.45 2.12
N GLY A 55 -6.08 -1.94 3.32
CA GLY A 55 -7.05 -1.74 4.41
C GLY A 55 -7.54 -3.03 5.08
N ARG A 56 -7.08 -4.21 4.64
CA ARG A 56 -7.51 -5.52 5.16
C ARG A 56 -6.34 -6.35 5.68
N VAL A 57 -6.66 -7.30 6.54
CA VAL A 57 -5.68 -8.31 6.98
C VAL A 57 -5.46 -9.30 5.83
N PRO A 58 -4.20 -9.60 5.44
CA PRO A 58 -3.95 -10.61 4.42
C PRO A 58 -4.37 -12.00 4.92
N ALA A 59 -4.89 -12.84 4.01
CA ALA A 59 -5.10 -14.25 4.27
C ALA A 59 -3.75 -14.96 4.50
N LYS A 60 -3.78 -16.20 5.00
CA LYS A 60 -2.54 -16.94 5.32
C LYS A 60 -1.73 -17.20 4.04
N GLU A 61 -2.40 -17.61 2.99
CA GLU A 61 -1.82 -17.91 1.67
C GLU A 61 -1.18 -16.66 1.05
N GLU A 62 -1.88 -15.51 1.14
CA GLU A 62 -1.35 -14.22 0.68
C GLU A 62 -0.14 -13.77 1.50
N THR A 63 -0.19 -13.98 2.82
CA THR A 63 0.93 -13.65 3.71
C THR A 63 2.17 -14.46 3.35
N ASP A 64 2.01 -15.76 3.11
CA ASP A 64 3.11 -16.66 2.74
C ASP A 64 3.71 -16.29 1.38
N LEU A 65 2.88 -15.94 0.39
CA LEU A 65 3.33 -15.44 -0.91
C LEU A 65 4.10 -14.12 -0.80
N LEU A 66 3.54 -13.15 -0.07
CA LEU A 66 4.18 -11.84 0.13
C LEU A 66 5.47 -11.96 0.92
N LEU A 67 5.53 -12.86 1.90
CA LEU A 67 6.75 -13.17 2.65
C LEU A 67 7.82 -13.81 1.76
N GLY A 68 7.45 -14.80 0.94
CA GLY A 68 8.35 -15.44 -0.01
C GLY A 68 8.93 -14.41 -1.00
N TYR A 69 8.07 -13.53 -1.51
CA TYR A 69 8.47 -12.45 -2.40
C TYR A 69 9.41 -11.45 -1.70
N ALA A 70 9.07 -11.00 -0.49
CA ALA A 70 9.88 -10.06 0.29
C ALA A 70 11.25 -10.64 0.66
N ARG A 71 11.36 -11.94 0.95
CA ARG A 71 12.65 -12.62 1.19
C ARG A 71 13.51 -12.65 -0.07
N LYS A 72 12.91 -12.87 -1.23
CA LYS A 72 13.63 -12.98 -2.51
C LYS A 72 14.02 -11.63 -3.10
N HIS A 73 13.19 -10.61 -2.95
CA HIS A 73 13.34 -9.33 -3.64
C HIS A 73 13.48 -8.11 -2.71
N GLY A 74 13.34 -8.30 -1.40
CA GLY A 74 13.43 -7.24 -0.40
C GLY A 74 12.13 -6.45 -0.22
N LEU A 75 12.04 -5.73 0.89
CA LEU A 75 10.83 -4.99 1.30
C LEU A 75 10.49 -3.84 0.35
N GLN A 76 11.50 -3.18 -0.22
CA GLN A 76 11.29 -2.11 -1.19
C GLN A 76 10.55 -2.60 -2.45
N ASN A 77 10.90 -3.77 -2.96
CA ASN A 77 10.22 -4.35 -4.12
C ASN A 77 8.82 -4.87 -3.76
N LEU A 78 8.62 -5.36 -2.53
CA LEU A 78 7.29 -5.67 -2.03
C LEU A 78 6.41 -4.42 -2.00
N CYS A 79 6.88 -3.30 -1.44
CA CYS A 79 6.14 -2.03 -1.40
C CYS A 79 5.74 -1.54 -2.79
N ARG A 80 6.64 -1.71 -3.78
CA ARG A 80 6.31 -1.43 -5.18
C ARG A 80 5.21 -2.35 -5.68
N ALA A 81 5.32 -3.65 -5.46
CA ALA A 81 4.29 -4.61 -5.86
C ALA A 81 2.94 -4.27 -5.20
N LEU A 82 2.92 -3.96 -3.91
CA LEU A 82 1.71 -3.55 -3.17
C LEU A 82 1.07 -2.30 -3.77
N PHE A 83 1.84 -1.26 -4.09
CA PHE A 83 1.28 -0.07 -4.76
C PHE A 83 0.79 -0.33 -6.18
N ASN A 84 1.31 -1.35 -6.87
CA ASN A 84 0.78 -1.79 -8.16
C ASN A 84 -0.43 -2.73 -8.02
N LEU A 85 -0.57 -3.44 -6.88
CA LEU A 85 -1.74 -4.26 -6.56
C LEU A 85 -2.95 -3.41 -6.14
N SER A 86 -2.74 -2.17 -5.71
CA SER A 86 -3.77 -1.14 -5.64
C SER A 86 -4.14 -0.66 -7.05
N GLU A 87 -4.58 -1.56 -7.93
CA GLU A 87 -5.53 -1.16 -8.95
C GLU A 87 -6.70 -0.51 -8.20
N PHE A 88 -6.97 0.73 -8.56
CA PHE A 88 -8.17 1.47 -8.22
C PHE A 88 -9.34 0.52 -8.06
N THR A 89 -10.01 0.58 -6.91
CA THR A 89 -11.27 -0.13 -6.66
C THR A 89 -12.14 -0.05 -7.92
N TYR A 90 -12.24 -1.17 -8.66
CA TYR A 90 -13.36 -1.42 -9.54
C TYR A 90 -14.59 -1.44 -8.62
N LEU A 91 -15.20 -0.27 -8.43
CA LEU A 91 -16.60 -0.16 -8.06
C LEU A 91 -17.36 -0.25 -9.38
N ASP A 92 -17.74 -1.46 -9.74
CA ASP A 92 -19.01 -1.67 -10.46
C ASP A 92 -20.10 -1.81 -9.38
#